data_AF-A0AAJ3LT77-F1
#
_entry.id   AF-A0AAJ3LT77-F1
#
_cell.length_a   1.000
_cell.length_b   1.000
_cell.length_c   1.000
_cell.angle_alpha   90.00
_cell.angle_beta   90.00
_cell.angle_gamma   90.00
#
_symmetry.space_group_name_H-M   'P 1'
#
loop_
_entity.id
_entity.type
_entity.pdbx_description
1 polymer ?
#
loop_
_entity_poly.entity_id
_entity_poly.type
_entity_poly.pdbx_seq_one_letter_code
_entity_poly.pdbx_strand_id
1 'polypeptide(L)' 'MTHRTQVRVSIRGGRFVYEIKVPEGYEETNYPFMRWLVDDFNSNHGVRTGNEQ' A
#
# COMPACT_ATOMS: atom_id res chain seq x y z
N MET A 1 3.10 -12.70 15.57
CA MET A 1 2.18 -12.59 14.42
C MET A 1 2.79 -11.61 13.43
N THR A 2 3.13 -12.05 12.23
CA THR A 2 3.56 -11.15 11.16
C THR A 2 2.33 -10.43 10.60
N HIS A 3 2.00 -9.27 11.16
CA HIS A 3 0.94 -8.41 10.63
C HIS A 3 1.46 -7.74 9.36
N ARG A 4 1.30 -8.43 8.22
CA ARG A 4 1.63 -7.86 6.92
C ARG A 4 0.59 -6.79 6.60
N THR A 5 1.05 -5.55 6.42
CA THR A 5 0.22 -4.46 5.89
C THR A 5 -0.39 -4.90 4.57
N GLN A 6 -1.72 -4.82 4.46
CA GLN A 6 -2.46 -5.15 3.24
C GLN A 6 -3.11 -3.89 2.69
N VAL A 7 -2.92 -3.68 1.40
CA VAL A 7 -3.51 -2.59 0.64
C VAL A 7 -4.23 -3.15 -0.57
N ARG A 8 -5.34 -2.53 -0.95
CA ARG A 8 -6.09 -2.89 -2.16
C ARG A 8 -6.52 -1.65 -2.93
N VAL A 9 -6.74 -1.84 -4.22
CA VAL A 9 -7.30 -0.82 -5.12
C VAL A 9 -8.56 -1.41 -5.75
N SER A 10 -9.65 -0.65 -5.73
CA SER A 10 -10.91 -1.02 -6.38
C SER A 10 -11.42 0.13 -7.26
N ILE A 11 -12.34 -0.17 -8.18
CA ILE A 11 -13.04 0.84 -9.00
C ILE A 11 -14.46 0.96 -8.45
N ARG A 12 -14.87 2.18 -8.04
CA ARG A 12 -16.23 2.47 -7.59
C ARG A 12 -16.73 3.72 -8.30
N GLY A 13 -17.88 3.66 -8.97
CA GLY A 13 -18.45 4.82 -9.68
C GLY A 13 -17.50 5.43 -10.72
N GLY A 14 -16.67 4.61 -11.38
CA GLY A 14 -15.71 5.06 -12.39
C GLY A 14 -14.42 5.70 -11.84
N ARG A 15 -14.21 5.75 -10.52
CA ARG A 15 -12.96 6.24 -9.91
C ARG A 15 -12.20 5.13 -9.20
N PHE A 16 -10.88 5.27 -9.13
CA PHE A 16 -10.04 4.46 -8.25
C PHE A 16 -10.31 4.82 -6.80
N VAL A 17 -10.43 3.79 -5.96
CA VAL A 17 -10.55 3.87 -4.52
C VAL A 17 -9.44 3.02 -3.92
N TYR A 18 -8.66 3.63 -3.03
CA TYR A 18 -7.56 2.97 -2.34
C TYR A 18 -8.02 2.60 -0.94
N GLU A 19 -7.68 1.41 -0.48
CA GLU A 19 -8.09 0.95 0.84
C GLU A 19 -6.95 0.24 1.58
N ILE A 20 -6.86 0.47 2.89
CA ILE A 20 -5.88 -0.18 3.77
C ILE A 20 -6.60 -1.10 4.76
N LYS A 21 -6.02 -2.27 5.03
CA LYS A 21 -6.55 -3.21 6.02
C LYS A 21 -6.37 -2.65 7.44
N VAL A 22 -7.48 -2.53 8.15
CA VAL A 22 -7.57 -2.23 9.59
C VAL A 22 -8.20 -3.42 10.33
N PRO A 23 -8.19 -3.48 11.67
CA PRO A 23 -8.79 -4.59 12.42
C PRO A 23 -10.25 -4.85 12.03
N GLU A 24 -11.02 -3.77 11.84
CA GLU A 24 -12.45 -3.78 11.53
C GLU A 24 -12.75 -4.10 10.06
N GLY A 25 -11.75 -4.13 9.17
CA GLY A 25 -11.99 -4.34 7.74
C GLY A 25 -10.98 -3.65 6.85
N TYR A 26 -11.51 -2.88 5.89
CA TYR A 26 -10.74 -2.05 4.97
C TYR A 26 -11.31 -0.65 5.01
N GLU A 27 -10.44 0.35 5.15
CA GLU A 27 -10.83 1.76 5.17
C GLU A 27 -10.34 2.47 3.91
N GLU A 28 -11.21 3.31 3.34
CA GLU A 28 -10.87 4.14 2.18
C GLU A 28 -9.82 5.19 2.56
N THR A 29 -8.83 5.34 1.70
CA THR A 29 -7.77 6.32 1.82
C THR A 29 -7.55 7.02 0.48
N ASN A 30 -6.67 8.03 0.48
CA ASN A 30 -6.33 8.81 -0.70
C ASN A 30 -5.01 8.37 -1.32
N TYR A 31 -4.85 8.70 -2.61
CA TYR A 31 -3.66 8.35 -3.38
C TYR A 31 -2.35 8.94 -2.81
N PRO A 32 -2.29 10.22 -2.39
CA PRO A 32 -1.07 10.77 -1.77
C PRO A 32 -0.58 9.97 -0.55
N PHE A 33 -1.49 9.58 0.35
CA PHE A 33 -1.15 8.76 1.51
C PHE A 33 -0.60 7.39 1.09
N MET A 34 -1.25 6.75 0.11
CA MET A 34 -0.79 5.45 -0.40
C MET A 34 0.57 5.51 -1.06
N ARG A 35 0.86 6.57 -1.82
CA ARG A 35 2.18 6.78 -2.42
C ARG A 35 3.24 6.89 -1.34
N TRP A 36 3.03 7.75 -0.35
CA TRP A 36 3.95 7.91 0.78
C TRP A 36 4.18 6.60 1.53
N LEU A 37 3.12 5.83 1.82
CA LEU A 37 3.23 4.56 2.54
C LEU A 37 4.06 3.52 1.78
N VAL A 38 3.88 3.44 0.46
CA VAL A 38 4.67 2.54 -0.39
C VAL A 38 6.13 2.98 -0.42
N ASP A 39 6.39 4.28 -0.57
CA ASP A 39 7.75 4.83 -0.59
C ASP A 39 8.48 4.60 0.74
N ASP A 40 7.81 4.81 1.88
CA ASP A 40 8.34 4.55 3.22
C ASP A 40 8.64 3.06 3.43
N PHE A 41 7.70 2.17 3.08
CA PHE A 41 7.90 0.73 3.18
C PHE A 41 9.10 0.27 2.36
N ASN A 42 9.22 0.73 1.11
CA ASN A 42 10.32 0.36 0.22
C ASN A 42 11.67 0.90 0.71
N SER A 43 11.69 2.09 1.31
CA SER A 43 12.89 2.70 1.90
C SER A 43 13.38 1.94 3.12
N ASN A 44 12.46 1.46 3.97
CA ASN A 44 12.77 0.75 5.21
C ASN A 44 13.03 -0.75 5.02
N HIS A 45 12.47 -1.35 3.97
CA HIS A 45 12.63 -2.77 3.67
C HIS A 45 13.61 -3.05 2.54
N GLY A 46 14.36 -2.03 2.10
CA GLY A 46 15.50 -2.12 1.21
C GLY A 46 15.33 -3.24 0.20
N VAL A 47 14.56 -2.98 -0.86
CA VAL A 47 14.55 -3.84 -2.04
C VAL A 47 16.02 -4.18 -2.30
N ARG A 48 16.40 -5.44 -2.03
CA ARG A 48 17.66 -5.98 -2.52
C ARG A 48 17.50 -5.92 -4.04
N THR A 49 17.90 -4.80 -4.64
CA THR A 49 18.30 -4.75 -6.03
C THR A 49 19.56 -5.59 -6.11
N GLY A 50 19.37 -6.91 -6.08
CA GLY A 50 20.30 -7.83 -6.68
C GLY A 50 20.20 -7.63 -8.18
N ASN A 51 21.31 -7.16 -8.74
CA ASN A 51 21.72 -7.28 -10.14
C ASN A 51 20.85 -6.58 -11.18
N GLU A 52 21.31 -5.41 -11.65
CA GLU A 52 21.40 -5.15 -13.10
C GLU A 52 22.71 -4.39 -13.42
N GLN A 53 23.60 -5.12 -14.11
CA GLN A 53 24.78 -4.76 -14.93
C GLN A 53 26.07 -4.25 -14.27
#